data_AF-A0A2K4MSU7-F1
#
_entry.id   AF-A0A2K4MSU7-F1
#
_cell.length_a   1.000
_cell.length_b   1.000
_cell.length_c   1.000
_cell.angle_alpha   90.00
_cell.angle_beta   90.00
_cell.angle_gamma   90.00
#
_symmetry.space_group_name_H-M   'P 1'
#
loop_
_entity.id
_entity.type
_entity.pdbx_description
1 polymer ?
#
loop_
_entity_poly.entity_id
_entity_poly.type
_entity_poly.pdbx_seq_one_letter_code
_entity_poly.pdbx_strand_id
1 'polypeptide(L)'
;MVGRGLSIMLRKTTPLLLLIVLITIWILKMTHSDEKKVSKTKDSIQTGYNLFSEMDRKNFTLSQQDKKELLHFVDINIAALTSKDSASPIDKTDPNLVLELHTPKLPLQPIQRGYLTYTYIIKNKTTTANGIYGEFYSAMNRKDDESPWSYSNIEMDVSSKTTALTNFNSNDYKALNLKFVQKFTLSDIESNLIKPDLSPERDHGKFLAENARIAAFYQFSTTRNSTPLTLVFGVLKKEYDSNTEYPKNWFSLYIKRDDAPTFSLPGE
;
A
#
# COMPACT_ATOMS: atom_id res chain seq x y z
N MET A 1 -4.16 -42.06 -69.64
CA MET A 1 -4.52 -40.85 -68.86
C MET A 1 -5.89 -41.07 -68.25
N VAL A 2 -5.93 -41.45 -66.97
CA VAL A 2 -7.14 -41.68 -66.19
C VAL A 2 -6.96 -40.94 -64.87
N GLY A 3 -7.99 -40.25 -64.39
CA GLY A 3 -8.11 -39.85 -62.98
C GLY A 3 -8.38 -38.38 -62.72
N ARG A 4 -9.62 -37.93 -62.98
CA ARG A 4 -10.23 -36.81 -62.24
C ARG A 4 -10.67 -37.32 -60.87
N GLY A 5 -10.54 -36.46 -59.86
CA GLY A 5 -11.40 -36.49 -58.68
C GLY A 5 -10.71 -36.84 -57.37
N LEU A 6 -10.33 -35.82 -56.59
CA LEU A 6 -10.40 -35.92 -55.14
C LEU A 6 -10.68 -34.54 -54.52
N SER A 7 -11.93 -34.38 -54.10
CA SER A 7 -12.35 -33.79 -52.83
C SER A 7 -11.92 -32.34 -52.53
N ILE A 8 -12.81 -31.42 -52.92
CA ILE A 8 -13.01 -30.12 -52.30
C ILE A 8 -13.65 -30.37 -50.92
N MET A 9 -12.87 -30.61 -49.87
CA MET A 9 -13.36 -30.62 -48.47
C MET A 9 -12.23 -30.33 -47.46
N LEU A 10 -11.49 -29.23 -47.62
CA LEU A 10 -10.42 -28.89 -46.65
C LEU A 10 -10.26 -27.40 -46.36
N ARG A 11 -11.30 -26.59 -46.59
CA ARG A 11 -11.27 -25.16 -46.27
C ARG A 11 -12.55 -24.74 -45.57
N LYS A 12 -12.62 -24.92 -44.24
CA LYS A 12 -13.51 -24.15 -43.34
C LYS A 12 -13.35 -24.44 -41.84
N THR A 13 -12.56 -25.43 -41.42
CA THR A 13 -12.39 -25.78 -39.99
C THR A 13 -11.08 -25.31 -39.36
N THR A 14 -10.10 -24.89 -40.16
CA THR A 14 -8.80 -24.39 -39.69
C THR A 14 -8.84 -23.08 -38.87
N PRO A 15 -9.68 -22.06 -39.17
CA PRO A 15 -9.64 -20.82 -38.38
C PRO A 15 -10.26 -20.97 -36.98
N LEU A 16 -11.22 -21.89 -36.80
CA LEU A 16 -11.88 -22.11 -35.51
C LEU A 16 -10.97 -22.86 -34.52
N LEU A 17 -10.22 -23.85 -35.02
CA LEU A 17 -9.23 -24.59 -34.22
C LEU A 17 -8.09 -23.69 -33.73
N LEU A 18 -7.62 -22.78 -34.59
CA LEU A 18 -6.61 -21.77 -34.22
C LEU A 18 -7.12 -20.81 -33.14
N LEU A 19 -8.38 -20.38 -33.23
CA LEU A 19 -9.01 -19.52 -32.23
C LEU A 19 -9.14 -20.22 -30.87
N ILE A 20 -9.55 -21.49 -30.85
CA ILE A 20 -9.66 -22.28 -29.62
C ILE A 20 -8.30 -22.47 -28.95
N VAL A 21 -7.24 -22.73 -29.73
CA VAL A 21 -5.87 -22.85 -29.22
C VAL A 21 -5.36 -21.52 -28.65
N LEU A 22 -5.68 -20.39 -29.28
CA LEU A 22 -5.30 -19.07 -28.75
C LEU A 22 -6.04 -18.75 -27.44
N ILE A 23 -7.32 -19.09 -27.34
CA ILE A 23 -8.11 -18.92 -26.12
C ILE A 23 -7.57 -19.80 -24.99
N THR A 24 -7.22 -21.06 -25.25
CA THR A 24 -6.66 -21.94 -24.21
C THR A 24 -5.28 -21.51 -23.75
N ILE A 25 -4.41 -21.04 -24.66
CA ILE A 25 -3.10 -20.44 -24.28
C ILE A 25 -3.29 -19.18 -23.44
N TRP A 26 -4.30 -18.36 -23.76
CA TRP A 26 -4.61 -17.15 -22.99
C TRP A 26 -5.15 -17.47 -21.59
N ILE A 27 -6.04 -18.47 -21.47
CA ILE A 27 -6.54 -18.99 -20.19
C ILE A 27 -5.41 -19.63 -19.37
N LEU A 28 -4.49 -20.36 -20.00
CA LEU A 28 -3.30 -20.93 -19.34
C LEU A 28 -2.34 -19.84 -18.84
N LYS A 29 -2.14 -18.77 -19.61
CA LYS A 29 -1.37 -17.60 -19.14
C LYS A 29 -2.04 -16.88 -17.98
N MET A 30 -3.37 -16.78 -17.97
CA MET A 30 -4.09 -16.20 -16.83
C MET A 30 -4.08 -17.11 -15.60
N THR A 31 -4.08 -18.44 -15.76
CA THR A 31 -4.03 -19.38 -14.63
C THR A 31 -2.63 -19.70 -14.12
N HIS A 32 -1.57 -19.40 -14.89
CA HIS A 32 -0.16 -19.50 -14.46
C HIS A 32 0.46 -18.17 -14.01
N SER A 33 -0.29 -17.07 -13.96
CA SER A 33 0.22 -15.76 -13.54
C SER A 33 -0.04 -15.45 -12.06
N ASP A 34 -0.11 -16.47 -11.21
CA ASP A 34 -0.10 -16.31 -9.75
C ASP A 34 1.18 -16.89 -9.12
N GLU A 35 2.33 -16.75 -9.81
CA GLU A 35 3.58 -16.63 -9.07
C GLU A 35 3.48 -15.34 -8.25
N LYS A 36 3.14 -15.49 -6.96
CA LYS A 36 3.33 -14.41 -5.98
C LYS A 36 4.75 -13.87 -6.22
N LYS A 37 4.85 -12.63 -6.69
CA LYS A 37 6.14 -11.94 -6.79
C LYS A 37 6.69 -11.76 -5.39
N VAL A 38 7.44 -12.75 -4.92
CA VAL A 38 8.20 -12.65 -3.68
C VAL A 38 9.29 -11.62 -3.92
N SER A 39 9.52 -10.72 -2.96
CA SER A 39 10.64 -9.77 -3.04
C SER A 39 11.94 -10.57 -3.20
N LYS A 40 12.80 -10.16 -4.14
CA LYS A 40 14.11 -10.81 -4.38
C LYS A 40 14.96 -10.89 -3.11
N THR A 41 14.73 -9.98 -2.18
CA THR A 41 15.40 -9.93 -0.88
C THR A 41 14.93 -11.07 0.03
N LYS A 42 13.64 -11.44 0.00
CA LYS A 42 13.12 -12.62 0.70
C LYS A 42 13.67 -13.91 0.12
N ASP A 43 13.82 -14.00 -1.20
CA ASP A 43 14.40 -15.19 -1.85
C ASP A 43 15.85 -15.45 -1.42
N SER A 44 16.59 -14.40 -1.07
CA SER A 44 17.96 -14.52 -0.52
C SER A 44 18.02 -14.93 0.96
N ILE A 45 16.89 -14.85 1.68
CA ILE A 45 16.77 -15.16 3.11
C ILE A 45 15.77 -16.32 3.27
N GLN A 46 16.25 -17.53 3.01
CA GLN A 46 15.47 -18.77 2.85
C GLN A 46 14.69 -19.27 4.09
N THR A 47 14.64 -18.51 5.19
CA THR A 47 13.74 -18.76 6.32
C THR A 47 13.55 -17.45 7.05
N GLY A 48 12.36 -16.87 6.90
CA GLY A 48 12.08 -15.53 7.35
C GLY A 48 11.09 -15.49 8.51
N TYR A 49 11.50 -14.91 9.64
CA TYR A 49 10.59 -14.48 10.70
C TYR A 49 10.32 -12.97 10.54
N ASN A 50 9.04 -12.60 10.44
CA ASN A 50 8.64 -11.19 10.38
C ASN A 50 8.77 -10.58 11.78
N LEU A 51 9.54 -9.48 11.86
CA LEU A 51 9.85 -8.76 13.09
C LEU A 51 8.59 -8.45 13.94
N PHE A 52 7.45 -8.17 13.30
CA PHE A 52 6.20 -7.82 13.96
C PHE A 52 5.38 -9.03 14.40
N SER A 53 5.43 -10.14 13.65
CA SER A 53 4.63 -11.34 13.96
C SER A 53 5.17 -12.16 15.15
N GLU A 54 6.45 -12.02 15.47
CA GLU A 54 7.13 -12.89 16.46
C GLU A 54 7.64 -12.19 17.72
N MET A 55 7.48 -10.86 17.83
CA MET A 55 7.82 -10.20 19.08
C MET A 55 6.77 -10.47 20.14
N ASP A 56 7.16 -11.10 21.24
CA ASP A 56 6.32 -11.29 22.43
C ASP A 56 6.49 -10.11 23.41
N ARG A 57 6.43 -8.88 22.89
CA ARG A 57 6.70 -7.64 23.65
C ARG A 57 5.54 -6.66 23.54
N LYS A 58 4.94 -6.33 24.69
CA LYS A 58 3.82 -5.36 24.80
C LYS A 58 4.06 -4.05 24.03
N ASN A 59 5.28 -3.50 24.10
CA ASN A 59 5.72 -2.36 23.30
C ASN A 59 7.12 -2.65 22.74
N PHE A 60 7.33 -2.40 21.44
CA PHE A 60 8.63 -2.45 20.77
C PHE A 60 8.96 -1.06 20.21
N THR A 61 10.11 -0.49 20.59
CA THR A 61 10.59 0.76 19.99
C THR A 61 11.45 0.45 18.79
N LEU A 62 11.14 1.08 17.65
CA LEU A 62 11.93 0.95 16.44
C LEU A 62 13.39 1.34 16.69
N SER A 63 14.32 0.53 16.18
CA SER A 63 15.74 0.90 16.15
C SER A 63 15.97 2.07 15.19
N GLN A 64 17.17 2.66 15.21
CA GLN A 64 17.50 3.73 14.25
C GLN A 64 17.47 3.25 12.80
N GLN A 65 17.84 1.98 12.55
CA GLN A 65 17.72 1.35 11.24
C GLN A 65 16.24 1.26 10.84
N ASP A 66 15.39 0.67 11.69
CA ASP A 66 13.96 0.50 11.39
C ASP A 66 13.28 1.85 11.13
N LYS A 67 13.64 2.90 11.89
CA LYS A 67 13.12 4.25 11.70
C LYS A 67 13.55 4.85 10.36
N LYS A 68 14.82 4.67 9.98
CA LYS A 68 15.33 5.11 8.67
C LYS A 68 14.58 4.43 7.53
N GLU A 69 14.35 3.13 7.65
CA GLU A 69 13.62 2.34 6.66
C GLU A 69 12.13 2.71 6.61
N LEU A 70 11.52 3.02 7.76
CA LEU A 70 10.15 3.53 7.82
C LEU A 70 10.02 4.91 7.16
N LEU A 71 10.98 5.81 7.39
CA LEU A 71 11.01 7.11 6.70
C LEU A 71 11.13 6.95 5.19
N HIS A 72 11.98 6.03 4.74
CA HIS A 72 12.09 5.70 3.32
C HIS A 72 10.77 5.16 2.77
N PHE A 73 10.09 4.28 3.51
CA PHE A 73 8.79 3.74 3.08
C PHE A 73 7.69 4.79 3.01
N VAL A 74 7.64 5.75 3.95
CA VAL A 74 6.74 6.91 3.86
C VAL A 74 7.05 7.73 2.60
N ASP A 75 8.32 7.97 2.32
CA ASP A 75 8.76 8.70 1.13
C ASP A 75 8.38 7.98 -0.19
N ILE A 76 8.49 6.66 -0.23
CA ILE A 76 8.04 5.82 -1.34
C ILE A 76 6.53 6.01 -1.57
N ASN A 77 5.72 6.01 -0.51
CA ASN A 77 4.27 6.22 -0.64
C ASN A 77 3.93 7.63 -1.15
N ILE A 78 4.65 8.67 -0.69
CA ILE A 78 4.53 10.03 -1.23
C ILE A 78 4.91 10.06 -2.73
N ALA A 79 5.99 9.39 -3.11
CA ALA A 79 6.41 9.30 -4.51
C ALA A 79 5.36 8.55 -5.37
N ALA A 80 4.74 7.51 -4.82
CA ALA A 80 3.68 6.75 -5.49
C ALA A 80 2.48 7.63 -5.86
N LEU A 81 1.99 8.40 -4.90
CA LEU A 81 0.83 9.26 -5.07
C LEU A 81 1.12 10.50 -5.94
N THR A 82 2.37 10.93 -6.02
CA THR A 82 2.78 12.08 -6.86
C THR A 82 3.23 11.68 -8.27
N SER A 83 3.30 10.38 -8.56
CA SER A 83 3.53 9.90 -9.92
C SER A 83 2.32 10.19 -10.81
N LYS A 84 2.58 10.44 -12.09
CA LYS A 84 1.54 10.57 -13.11
C LYS A 84 1.06 9.22 -13.64
N ASP A 85 1.87 8.18 -13.47
CA ASP A 85 1.60 6.86 -14.03
C ASP A 85 0.75 6.03 -13.05
N SER A 86 -0.37 5.49 -13.53
CA SER A 86 -1.31 4.68 -12.73
C SER A 86 -0.67 3.41 -12.16
N ALA A 87 0.38 2.90 -12.81
CA ALA A 87 1.17 1.76 -12.39
C ALA A 87 2.66 2.13 -12.28
N SER A 88 2.96 3.36 -11.84
CA SER A 88 4.32 3.90 -11.68
C SER A 88 5.34 2.81 -11.30
N PRO A 89 6.56 2.81 -11.89
CA PRO A 89 7.56 1.74 -11.82
C PRO A 89 8.21 1.56 -10.44
N ILE A 90 7.51 1.87 -9.36
CA ILE A 90 8.05 1.88 -7.99
C ILE A 90 8.57 0.48 -7.62
N ASP A 91 7.90 -0.58 -8.09
CA ASP A 91 8.32 -1.98 -7.95
C ASP A 91 9.48 -2.37 -8.90
N LYS A 92 9.74 -1.60 -9.96
CA LYS A 92 10.81 -1.89 -10.94
C LYS A 92 12.15 -1.29 -10.53
N THR A 93 12.17 -0.26 -9.70
CA THR A 93 13.40 0.44 -9.28
C THR A 93 13.93 -0.04 -7.94
N ASP A 94 13.07 -0.56 -7.07
CA ASP A 94 13.46 -1.05 -5.75
C ASP A 94 13.17 -2.55 -5.60
N PRO A 95 14.19 -3.43 -5.50
CA PRO A 95 13.99 -4.87 -5.35
C PRO A 95 13.35 -5.28 -4.01
N ASN A 96 13.35 -4.37 -3.02
CA ASN A 96 12.73 -4.56 -1.72
C ASN A 96 11.23 -4.27 -1.73
N LEU A 97 10.73 -3.68 -2.81
CA LEU A 97 9.35 -3.23 -2.92
C LEU A 97 8.54 -4.17 -3.81
N VAL A 98 7.35 -4.54 -3.33
CA VAL A 98 6.38 -5.32 -4.11
C VAL A 98 5.06 -4.57 -4.11
N LEU A 99 4.53 -4.30 -5.30
CA LEU A 99 3.17 -3.82 -5.49
C LEU A 99 2.28 -4.98 -5.92
N GLU A 100 1.37 -5.39 -5.04
CA GLU A 100 0.34 -6.39 -5.32
C GLU A 100 -0.95 -5.69 -5.71
N LEU A 101 -1.44 -5.92 -6.93
CA LEU A 101 -2.71 -5.37 -7.41
C LEU A 101 -3.86 -6.29 -7.00
N HIS A 102 -4.89 -5.74 -6.37
CA HIS A 102 -6.07 -6.51 -5.96
C HIS A 102 -7.12 -6.49 -7.07
N THR A 103 -7.01 -7.46 -7.98
CA THR A 103 -7.92 -7.62 -9.12
C THR A 103 -9.35 -7.92 -8.64
N PRO A 104 -10.36 -7.15 -9.08
CA PRO A 104 -11.76 -7.44 -8.75
C PRO A 104 -12.19 -8.82 -9.24
N LYS A 105 -13.17 -9.43 -8.55
CA LYS A 105 -13.76 -10.72 -8.97
C LYS A 105 -14.48 -10.64 -10.33
N LEU A 106 -14.89 -9.44 -10.74
CA LEU A 106 -15.60 -9.21 -11.98
C LEU A 106 -14.60 -8.82 -13.09
N PRO A 107 -14.47 -9.60 -14.20
CA PRO A 107 -13.39 -9.45 -15.19
C PRO A 107 -13.28 -8.11 -15.93
N LEU A 108 -14.25 -7.20 -15.77
CA LEU A 108 -14.28 -5.89 -16.41
C LEU A 108 -14.35 -4.73 -15.41
N GLN A 109 -14.30 -5.03 -14.10
CA GLN A 109 -14.20 -3.98 -13.10
C GLN A 109 -12.76 -3.47 -13.02
N PRO A 110 -12.56 -2.15 -12.89
CA PRO A 110 -11.22 -1.58 -12.79
C PRO A 110 -10.54 -2.01 -11.49
N ILE A 111 -9.22 -2.21 -11.54
CA ILE A 111 -8.38 -2.41 -10.36
C ILE A 111 -8.24 -1.08 -9.64
N GLN A 112 -8.96 -0.95 -8.53
CA GLN A 112 -8.97 0.28 -7.73
C GLN A 112 -8.04 0.22 -6.51
N ARG A 113 -7.49 -0.96 -6.20
CA ARG A 113 -6.77 -1.22 -4.95
C ARG A 113 -5.46 -1.96 -5.20
N GLY A 114 -4.46 -1.65 -4.39
CA GLY A 114 -3.21 -2.40 -4.33
C GLY A 114 -2.58 -2.34 -2.95
N TYR A 115 -1.64 -3.24 -2.70
CA TYR A 115 -0.85 -3.28 -1.48
C TYR A 115 0.62 -3.09 -1.81
N LEU A 116 1.26 -2.16 -1.13
CA LEU A 116 2.70 -1.96 -1.22
C LEU A 116 3.36 -2.64 -0.03
N THR A 117 4.26 -3.58 -0.29
CA THR A 117 5.08 -4.23 0.73
C THR A 117 6.52 -3.83 0.55
N TYR A 118 7.16 -3.30 1.59
CA TYR A 118 8.58 -3.00 1.62
C TYR A 118 9.30 -3.90 2.62
N THR A 119 10.30 -4.63 2.15
CA THR A 119 11.08 -5.59 2.95
C THR A 119 12.52 -5.10 3.09
N TYR A 120 13.02 -4.93 4.31
CA TYR A 120 14.40 -4.50 4.55
C TYR A 120 15.15 -5.46 5.48
N ILE A 121 16.47 -5.56 5.31
CA ILE A 121 17.31 -6.44 6.11
C ILE A 121 17.70 -5.74 7.41
N ILE A 122 17.38 -6.35 8.54
CA ILE A 122 17.82 -5.92 9.88
C ILE A 122 19.14 -6.59 10.23
N LYS A 123 19.27 -7.88 9.89
CA LYS A 123 20.48 -8.67 10.09
C LYS A 123 20.67 -9.62 8.92
N ASN A 124 21.84 -9.58 8.29
CA ASN A 124 22.19 -10.55 7.24
C ASN A 124 22.28 -11.97 7.81
N LYS A 125 21.89 -12.94 6.99
CA LYS A 125 22.14 -14.37 7.26
C LYS A 125 23.65 -14.61 7.34
N THR A 126 24.08 -15.44 8.28
CA THR A 126 25.45 -15.97 8.34
C THR A 126 25.44 -17.48 8.08
N THR A 127 26.61 -18.10 8.04
CA THR A 127 26.72 -19.57 7.99
C THR A 127 26.13 -20.27 9.21
N THR A 128 25.99 -19.56 10.34
CA THR A 128 25.59 -20.12 11.64
C THR A 128 24.28 -19.56 12.19
N ALA A 129 23.72 -18.51 11.58
CA ALA A 129 22.48 -17.87 12.05
C ALA A 129 21.61 -17.40 10.88
N ASN A 130 20.30 -17.51 11.07
CA ASN A 130 19.32 -16.99 10.13
C ASN A 130 19.40 -15.45 10.05
N GLY A 131 19.03 -14.91 8.89
CA GLY A 131 18.84 -13.48 8.71
C GLY A 131 17.56 -12.99 9.41
N ILE A 132 17.48 -11.69 9.64
CA ILE A 132 16.30 -11.02 10.20
C ILE A 132 15.94 -9.89 9.25
N TYR A 133 14.67 -9.78 8.91
CA TYR A 133 14.15 -8.71 8.08
C TYR A 133 12.92 -8.07 8.75
N GLY A 134 12.69 -6.81 8.41
CA GLY A 134 11.47 -6.10 8.74
C GLY A 134 10.60 -5.90 7.51
N GLU A 135 9.33 -5.64 7.73
CA GLU A 135 8.37 -5.37 6.67
C GLU A 135 7.46 -4.21 7.04
N PHE A 136 7.20 -3.35 6.06
CA PHE A 136 6.14 -2.36 6.14
C PHE A 136 5.13 -2.58 5.02
N TYR A 137 3.89 -2.25 5.31
CA TYR A 137 2.76 -2.46 4.42
C TYR A 137 1.98 -1.16 4.27
N SER A 138 1.50 -0.90 3.06
CA SER A 138 0.52 0.15 2.82
C SER A 138 -0.58 -0.33 1.88
N ALA A 139 -1.81 0.14 2.13
CA ALA A 139 -2.93 -0.03 1.22
C ALA A 139 -3.03 1.21 0.33
N MET A 140 -3.10 1.04 -0.98
CA MET A 140 -3.22 2.13 -1.95
C MET A 140 -4.53 2.05 -2.73
N ASN A 141 -5.10 3.21 -3.06
CA ASN A 141 -6.36 3.29 -3.80
C ASN A 141 -6.32 4.32 -4.93
N ARG A 142 -6.99 3.99 -6.03
CA ARG A 142 -7.16 4.82 -7.24
C ARG A 142 -8.59 4.71 -7.76
N LYS A 143 -9.02 5.68 -8.56
CA LYS A 143 -10.38 5.73 -9.11
C LYS A 143 -10.66 4.60 -10.10
N ASP A 144 -9.70 4.32 -10.97
CA ASP A 144 -9.77 3.30 -12.02
C ASP A 144 -8.34 2.93 -12.48
N ASP A 145 -8.23 2.07 -13.50
CA ASP A 145 -6.94 1.52 -13.95
C ASP A 145 -6.00 2.52 -14.60
N GLU A 146 -6.55 3.62 -15.09
CA GLU A 146 -5.84 4.67 -15.81
C GLU A 146 -5.51 5.85 -14.91
N SER A 147 -6.21 5.99 -13.79
CA SER A 147 -6.01 7.05 -12.81
C SER A 147 -4.74 6.83 -11.97
N PRO A 148 -4.02 7.92 -11.61
CA PRO A 148 -2.97 7.86 -10.60
C PRO A 148 -3.48 7.33 -9.26
N TRP A 149 -2.57 6.80 -8.45
CA TRP A 149 -2.84 6.53 -7.04
C TRP A 149 -3.21 7.82 -6.31
N SER A 150 -4.27 7.76 -5.52
CA SER A 150 -4.90 8.93 -4.89
C SER A 150 -4.89 8.86 -3.36
N TYR A 151 -4.81 7.65 -2.80
CA TYR A 151 -4.74 7.41 -1.37
C TYR A 151 -3.72 6.33 -1.05
N SER A 152 -3.04 6.47 0.08
CA SER A 152 -2.27 5.43 0.75
C SER A 152 -2.56 5.45 2.25
N ASN A 153 -2.60 4.27 2.87
CA ASN A 153 -2.71 4.09 4.31
C ASN A 153 -1.57 3.18 4.80
N ILE A 154 -0.78 3.63 5.75
CA ILE A 154 0.24 2.84 6.45
C ILE A 154 -0.23 2.61 7.87
N GLU A 155 -0.39 1.35 8.25
CA GLU A 155 -0.72 0.97 9.62
C GLU A 155 0.48 0.28 10.26
N MET A 156 0.82 0.75 11.46
CA MET A 156 1.78 0.05 12.30
C MET A 156 1.07 -1.15 12.96
N ASP A 157 1.77 -2.26 13.12
CA ASP A 157 1.21 -3.42 13.80
C ASP A 157 0.86 -3.06 15.26
N VAL A 158 -0.43 -3.16 15.56
CA VAL A 158 -1.01 -2.96 16.88
C VAL A 158 -1.86 -4.20 17.16
N SER A 159 -1.18 -5.28 17.49
CA SER A 159 -1.80 -6.49 18.05
C SER A 159 -1.91 -6.37 19.57
N SER A 160 -2.71 -7.25 20.19
CA SER A 160 -2.81 -7.30 21.66
C SER A 160 -1.49 -7.66 22.35
N LYS A 161 -0.55 -8.25 21.60
CA LYS A 161 0.75 -8.68 22.10
C LYS A 161 1.85 -7.66 21.88
N THR A 162 1.76 -6.87 20.81
CA THR A 162 2.85 -5.96 20.39
C THR A 162 2.33 -4.67 19.80
N THR A 163 2.92 -3.56 20.23
CA THR A 163 2.71 -2.23 19.65
C THR A 163 4.06 -1.65 19.23
N ALA A 164 4.21 -1.32 17.94
CA ALA A 164 5.41 -0.66 17.41
C ALA A 164 5.41 0.85 17.68
N LEU A 165 6.40 1.35 18.42
CA LEU A 165 6.59 2.77 18.71
C LEU A 165 7.57 3.38 17.69
N THR A 166 7.09 4.28 16.84
CA THR A 166 7.84 4.85 15.71
C THR A 166 8.97 5.78 16.12
N ASN A 167 8.86 6.46 17.28
CA ASN A 167 9.87 7.33 17.87
C ASN A 167 10.41 8.41 16.91
N PHE A 168 9.48 9.05 16.19
CA PHE A 168 9.75 10.20 15.33
C PHE A 168 10.08 11.44 16.17
N ASN A 169 10.90 12.32 15.58
CA ASN A 169 11.20 13.64 16.09
C ASN A 169 10.93 14.70 15.01
N SER A 170 11.07 15.99 15.36
CA SER A 170 10.79 17.10 14.44
C SER A 170 11.64 17.08 13.16
N ASN A 171 12.86 16.52 13.19
CA ASN A 171 13.70 16.42 12.00
C ASN A 171 13.22 15.33 11.04
N ASP A 172 12.55 14.29 11.54
CA ASP A 172 11.98 13.22 10.72
C ASP A 172 10.84 13.78 9.83
N TYR A 173 9.98 14.66 10.36
CA TYR A 173 8.95 15.37 9.58
C TYR A 173 9.54 16.35 8.57
N LYS A 174 10.61 17.06 8.95
CA LYS A 174 11.33 17.97 8.04
C LYS A 174 11.99 17.22 6.89
N ALA A 175 12.56 16.04 7.15
CA ALA A 175 13.19 15.22 6.10
C ALA A 175 12.18 14.78 5.03
N LEU A 176 10.90 14.61 5.42
CA LEU A 176 9.79 14.33 4.51
C LEU A 176 9.17 15.59 3.88
N ASN A 177 9.73 16.78 4.14
CA ASN A 177 9.19 18.09 3.72
C ASN A 177 7.72 18.30 4.14
N LEU A 178 7.36 17.88 5.36
CA LEU A 178 6.01 18.02 5.89
C LEU A 178 5.85 19.34 6.63
N LYS A 179 4.76 20.06 6.33
CA LYS A 179 4.35 21.27 7.03
C LYS A 179 3.13 20.97 7.88
N PHE A 180 3.22 21.21 9.19
CA PHE A 180 2.10 21.02 10.09
C PHE A 180 0.95 21.97 9.75
N VAL A 181 -0.27 21.47 9.81
CA VAL A 181 -1.49 22.21 9.51
C VAL A 181 -2.35 22.35 10.77
N GLN A 182 -2.74 21.23 11.36
CA GLN A 182 -3.60 21.22 12.54
C GLN A 182 -3.53 19.89 13.31
N LYS A 183 -3.94 19.95 14.57
CA LYS A 183 -4.18 18.79 15.43
C LYS A 183 -5.66 18.76 15.78
N PHE A 184 -6.28 17.58 15.68
CA PHE A 184 -7.67 17.36 16.06
C PHE A 184 -7.84 15.98 16.71
N THR A 185 -8.94 15.79 17.41
CA THR A 185 -9.27 14.57 18.15
C THR A 185 -10.27 13.70 17.41
N LEU A 186 -10.44 12.45 17.85
CA LEU A 186 -11.53 11.61 17.35
C LEU A 186 -12.92 12.25 17.61
N SER A 187 -13.11 12.90 18.75
CA SER A 187 -14.37 13.60 19.06
C SER A 187 -14.67 14.76 18.12
N ASP A 188 -13.65 15.44 17.59
CA ASP A 188 -13.84 16.49 16.59
C ASP A 188 -14.38 15.92 15.26
N ILE A 189 -14.02 14.67 14.94
CA ILE A 189 -14.56 13.94 13.78
C ILE A 189 -16.00 13.49 14.06
N GLU A 190 -16.24 12.86 15.22
CA GLU A 190 -17.57 12.38 15.64
C GLU A 190 -18.61 13.50 15.70
N SER A 191 -18.21 14.68 16.15
CA SER A 191 -19.07 15.87 16.22
C SER A 191 -19.24 16.60 14.89
N ASN A 192 -18.65 16.09 13.79
CA ASN A 192 -18.62 16.72 12.48
C ASN A 192 -17.93 18.10 12.44
N LEU A 193 -17.16 18.46 13.47
CA LEU A 193 -16.37 19.69 13.48
C LEU A 193 -15.24 19.64 12.44
N ILE A 194 -14.63 18.46 12.30
CA ILE A 194 -13.65 18.14 11.25
C ILE A 194 -14.22 16.99 10.42
N LYS A 195 -14.25 17.14 9.10
CA LYS A 195 -14.62 16.08 8.15
C LYS A 195 -13.40 15.74 7.30
N PRO A 196 -12.42 15.04 7.87
CA PRO A 196 -11.20 14.79 7.14
C PRO A 196 -11.50 13.67 6.14
N ASP A 197 -11.20 13.92 4.87
CA ASP A 197 -11.34 12.91 3.80
C ASP A 197 -10.15 11.95 3.86
N LEU A 198 -10.22 11.01 4.81
CA LEU A 198 -9.11 10.10 5.18
C LEU A 198 -9.31 8.68 4.65
N SER A 199 -10.47 8.36 4.08
CA SER A 199 -10.77 7.03 3.55
C SER A 199 -11.37 7.11 2.16
N PRO A 200 -10.82 6.36 1.18
CA PRO A 200 -11.40 6.26 -0.15
C PRO A 200 -12.74 5.52 -0.15
N GLU A 201 -13.03 4.72 0.88
CA GLU A 201 -14.30 4.00 0.99
C GLU A 201 -15.46 4.87 1.52
N ARG A 202 -15.17 6.10 1.99
CA ARG A 202 -16.14 7.11 2.47
C ARG A 202 -17.13 6.67 3.55
N ASP A 203 -17.04 5.44 4.05
CA ASP A 203 -17.85 4.99 5.18
C ASP A 203 -17.30 5.61 6.48
N HIS A 204 -17.94 6.71 6.88
CA HIS A 204 -17.59 7.44 8.08
C HIS A 204 -17.75 6.58 9.35
N GLY A 205 -18.76 5.72 9.41
CA GLY A 205 -18.98 4.83 10.55
C GLY A 205 -17.88 3.77 10.66
N LYS A 206 -17.49 3.18 9.53
CA LYS A 206 -16.37 2.23 9.47
C LYS A 206 -15.04 2.90 9.83
N PHE A 207 -14.78 4.10 9.31
CA PHE A 207 -13.59 4.88 9.67
C PHE A 207 -13.51 5.13 11.18
N LEU A 208 -14.60 5.57 11.82
CA LEU A 208 -14.66 5.78 13.27
C LEU A 208 -14.44 4.49 14.04
N ALA A 209 -15.04 3.38 13.61
CA ALA A 209 -14.86 2.07 14.24
C ALA A 209 -13.41 1.58 14.17
N GLU A 210 -12.77 1.68 13.00
CA GLU A 210 -11.37 1.30 12.78
C GLU A 210 -10.40 2.17 13.59
N ASN A 211 -10.77 3.43 13.83
CA ASN A 211 -9.94 4.41 14.53
C ASN A 211 -10.37 4.68 15.98
N ALA A 212 -11.28 3.89 16.59
CA ALA A 212 -11.79 4.12 17.95
C ALA A 212 -10.71 4.12 19.06
N ARG A 213 -9.55 3.53 18.75
CA ARG A 213 -8.35 3.49 19.60
C ARG A 213 -7.45 4.73 19.50
N ILE A 214 -7.64 5.55 18.47
CA ILE A 214 -6.91 6.80 18.23
C ILE A 214 -7.49 7.90 19.11
N ALA A 215 -6.62 8.66 19.78
CA ALA A 215 -7.02 9.86 20.53
C ALA A 215 -6.97 11.11 19.67
N ALA A 216 -5.91 11.25 18.87
CA ALA A 216 -5.62 12.45 18.13
C ALA A 216 -5.02 12.16 16.75
N PHE A 217 -5.24 13.10 15.86
CA PHE A 217 -4.78 13.13 14.50
C PHE A 217 -3.97 14.41 14.27
N TYR A 218 -2.84 14.27 13.59
CA TYR A 218 -1.95 15.37 13.26
C TYR A 218 -1.89 15.49 11.75
N GLN A 219 -2.44 16.57 11.22
CA GLN A 219 -2.48 16.84 9.80
C GLN A 219 -1.27 17.67 9.36
N PHE A 220 -0.67 17.21 8.27
CA PHE A 220 0.42 17.86 7.58
C PHE A 220 0.07 18.02 6.10
N SER A 221 0.77 18.94 5.45
CA SER A 221 0.73 19.15 4.01
C SER A 221 2.13 19.03 3.43
N THR A 222 2.21 18.61 2.18
CA THR A 222 3.44 18.71 1.38
C THR A 222 3.09 18.89 -0.10
N THR A 223 4.10 19.18 -0.91
CA THR A 223 3.95 19.26 -2.36
C THR A 223 5.18 18.66 -3.01
N ARG A 224 4.98 17.70 -3.90
CA ARG A 224 6.05 17.05 -4.67
C ARG A 224 5.64 16.97 -6.13
N ASN A 225 6.52 17.35 -7.05
CA ASN A 225 6.24 17.38 -8.49
C ASN A 225 4.93 18.13 -8.83
N SER A 226 4.72 19.29 -8.19
CA SER A 226 3.50 20.10 -8.28
C SER A 226 2.20 19.41 -7.86
N THR A 227 2.29 18.23 -7.22
CA THR A 227 1.13 17.51 -6.67
C THR A 227 1.03 17.81 -5.17
N PRO A 228 -0.03 18.50 -4.72
CA PRO A 228 -0.30 18.71 -3.30
C PRO A 228 -0.80 17.42 -2.63
N LEU A 229 -0.29 17.14 -1.43
CA LEU A 229 -0.69 16.01 -0.62
C LEU A 229 -1.05 16.45 0.81
N THR A 230 -2.07 15.81 1.35
CA THR A 230 -2.42 15.84 2.78
C THR A 230 -1.98 14.55 3.46
N LEU A 231 -1.30 14.66 4.59
CA LEU A 231 -0.88 13.53 5.43
C LEU A 231 -1.50 13.64 6.81
N VAL A 232 -2.07 12.57 7.34
CA VAL A 232 -2.67 12.56 8.68
C VAL A 232 -2.16 11.38 9.49
N PHE A 233 -1.43 11.70 10.56
CA PHE A 233 -0.89 10.73 11.50
C PHE A 233 -1.86 10.52 12.67
N GLY A 234 -2.32 9.29 12.87
CA GLY A 234 -3.15 8.89 14.02
C GLY A 234 -2.31 8.40 15.19
N VAL A 235 -2.63 8.88 16.40
CA VAL A 235 -1.94 8.54 17.65
C VAL A 235 -2.88 7.82 18.61
N LEU A 236 -2.46 6.67 19.14
CA LEU A 236 -3.23 5.92 20.14
C LEU A 236 -3.39 6.72 21.44
N LYS A 237 -4.51 6.49 22.15
CA LYS A 237 -4.82 7.09 23.45
C LYS A 237 -3.65 7.03 24.46
N LYS A 238 -2.93 5.92 24.52
CA LYS A 238 -1.81 5.71 25.46
C LYS A 238 -0.55 6.52 25.14
N GLU A 239 -0.37 6.95 23.89
CA GLU A 239 0.81 7.70 23.43
C GLU A 239 0.49 9.18 23.16
N TYR A 240 -0.75 9.60 23.40
CA TYR A 240 -1.18 10.96 23.12
C TYR A 240 -0.73 11.92 24.23
N ASP A 241 -0.03 12.99 23.84
CA ASP A 241 0.30 14.12 24.69
C ASP A 241 -0.26 15.41 24.07
N SER A 242 -1.15 16.08 24.80
CA SER A 242 -1.80 17.32 24.36
C SER A 242 -0.83 18.50 24.19
N ASN A 243 0.35 18.46 24.82
CA ASN A 243 1.34 19.54 24.76
C ASN A 243 2.33 19.38 23.60
N THR A 244 2.28 18.25 22.88
CA THR A 244 3.17 18.03 21.72
C THR A 244 2.60 18.65 20.44
N GLU A 245 3.50 19.28 19.68
CA GLU A 245 3.20 19.82 18.34
C GLU A 245 3.23 18.70 17.29
N TYR A 246 4.19 17.78 17.40
CA TYR A 246 4.34 16.63 16.48
C TYR A 246 4.26 15.31 17.23
N PRO A 247 3.64 14.27 16.63
CA PRO A 247 3.43 13.01 17.31
C PRO A 247 4.72 12.19 17.36
N LYS A 248 5.31 12.00 18.54
CA LYS A 248 6.50 11.12 18.67
C LYS A 248 6.24 9.70 18.19
N ASN A 249 5.08 9.14 18.53
CA ASN A 249 4.64 7.82 18.12
C ASN A 249 3.32 7.94 17.36
N TRP A 250 3.22 7.29 16.20
CA TRP A 250 2.02 7.24 15.38
C TRP A 250 1.76 5.80 14.92
N PHE A 251 0.51 5.49 14.61
CA PHE A 251 0.05 4.11 14.39
C PHE A 251 -0.73 3.92 13.10
N SER A 252 -1.34 4.99 12.61
CA SER A 252 -1.89 5.06 11.26
C SER A 252 -1.35 6.32 10.59
N LEU A 253 -1.08 6.21 9.30
CA LEU A 253 -0.74 7.34 8.44
C LEU A 253 -1.58 7.26 7.18
N TYR A 254 -2.49 8.22 7.03
CA TYR A 254 -3.26 8.42 5.82
C TYR A 254 -2.54 9.45 4.95
N ILE A 255 -2.37 9.15 3.67
CA ILE A 255 -1.79 10.05 2.67
C ILE A 255 -2.81 10.18 1.54
N LYS A 256 -3.19 11.41 1.23
CA LYS A 256 -4.15 11.73 0.18
C LYS A 256 -3.55 12.70 -0.82
N ARG A 257 -3.86 12.50 -2.09
CA ARG A 257 -3.62 13.43 -3.19
C ARG A 257 -4.77 14.45 -3.27
N ASP A 258 -4.49 15.74 -3.13
CA ASP A 258 -5.54 16.77 -2.97
C ASP A 258 -6.22 17.17 -4.29
N ASP A 259 -5.55 16.93 -5.43
CA ASP A 259 -6.09 17.15 -6.79
C ASP A 259 -6.79 15.89 -7.35
N ALA A 260 -6.92 14.82 -6.56
CA ALA A 260 -7.62 13.61 -6.99
C ALA A 260 -9.14 13.87 -7.10
N PRO A 261 -9.79 13.37 -8.17
CA PRO A 261 -11.23 13.46 -8.28
C PRO A 261 -11.91 12.76 -7.09
N THR A 262 -12.92 13.43 -6.54
CA THR A 262 -13.77 12.88 -5.48
C THR A 262 -14.45 11.60 -5.97
N PHE A 263 -14.29 10.50 -5.22
CA PHE A 263 -14.97 9.21 -5.47
C PHE A 263 -16.49 9.31 -5.30
N SER A 264 -17.23 9.74 -6.31
CA SER A 264 -18.70 9.59 -6.31
C SER A 264 -19.05 8.12 -6.57
N LEU A 265 -19.75 7.49 -5.63
CA LEU A 265 -20.40 6.21 -5.91
C LEU A 265 -21.49 6.43 -6.97
N PRO A 266 -21.73 5.46 -7.88
CA PRO A 266 -22.92 5.51 -8.72
C PRO A 266 -24.16 5.38 -7.82
N GLY A 267 -24.88 6.48 -7.58
CA GLY A 267 -26.15 6.48 -6.85
C GLY A 267 -26.40 7.58 -5.82
N GLU A 268 -25.52 8.59 -5.70
CA GLU A 268 -25.84 9.85 -5.00
C GLU A 268 -26.26 10.95 -5.98
#